data_AF-A0A811RKK1-F1
#
_entry.id   AF-A0A811RKK1-F1
#
_cell.length_a   1.000
_cell.length_b   1.000
_cell.length_c   1.000
_cell.angle_alpha   90.00
_cell.angle_beta   90.00
_cell.angle_gamma   90.00
#
_symmetry.space_group_name_H-M   'P 1'
#
loop_
_entity.id
_entity.type
_entity.pdbx_description
1 polymer ?
#
loop_
_entity_poly.entity_id
_entity_poly.type
_entity_poly.pdbx_seq_one_letter_code
_entity_poly.pdbx_strand_id
1 'polypeptide(L)'
;MASSSRLLLFAVQLLVLFAAVAGTRWQDFLRLPSESASEDDDAAAVGTRWAVLIAGSNGYYNYRHQADVCHAYQIMKKGGLKDENIIVFMYDDLADSPDNPRPGVIINHPDGGDVYAGVPKDYTGKDVNNFLAVLLGNKSAVTDGGSGKVVASGPDDHVFVYYSDHGRPGVLGMPSDDYLYAEDLACESGSIFEGLLPKNISVYATTAANAEESSWGTYCPGDDPGPPPEFDTCLGDLYSVAWMEDSDAHNRRAESLRQQYEIVKDRTSAHGTYSLGTYSRAEPLHRYRRAAEGTPEKAEAQRRLLQVMSRRSRVDSSMELIGGLLFGSEEGPRVLGAVRPAGQPLADDWDCLKSMARAYEHHCGPLTQYGMKHMRAFANICNAGVGEDAMAKVASQACAAVARSD
;
A
#
# COMPACT_ATOMS: atom_id res chain seq x y z
N MET A 1 -19.55 -43.46 51.45
CA MET A 1 -19.06 -42.19 50.85
C MET A 1 -18.14 -42.45 49.64
N ALA A 2 -18.54 -43.27 48.67
CA ALA A 2 -17.75 -43.54 47.46
C ALA A 2 -18.52 -43.34 46.14
N SER A 3 -19.84 -43.07 46.21
CA SER A 3 -20.69 -42.91 45.02
C SER A 3 -20.77 -41.47 44.51
N SER A 4 -20.71 -40.47 45.40
CA SER A 4 -20.83 -39.05 45.02
C SER A 4 -19.59 -38.50 44.32
N SER A 5 -18.41 -39.06 44.58
CA SER A 5 -17.16 -38.61 43.95
C SER A 5 -17.04 -39.07 42.48
N ARG A 6 -17.63 -40.23 42.13
CA ARG A 6 -17.66 -40.73 40.75
C ARG A 6 -18.64 -39.97 39.86
N LEU A 7 -19.78 -39.51 40.39
CA LEU A 7 -20.71 -38.64 39.65
C LEU A 7 -20.11 -37.26 39.38
N LEU A 8 -19.35 -36.70 40.32
CA LEU A 8 -18.68 -35.40 40.13
C LEU A 8 -17.59 -35.47 39.04
N LEU A 9 -16.81 -36.55 39.03
CA LEU A 9 -15.79 -36.80 38.00
C LEU A 9 -16.40 -36.99 36.60
N PHE A 10 -17.53 -37.71 36.49
CA PHE A 10 -18.25 -37.86 35.22
C PHE A 10 -18.87 -36.55 34.73
N ALA A 11 -19.43 -35.74 35.63
CA ALA A 11 -20.01 -34.44 35.27
C ALA A 11 -18.95 -33.44 34.81
N VAL A 12 -17.77 -33.43 35.44
CA VAL A 12 -16.64 -32.59 35.01
C VAL A 12 -16.07 -33.04 33.67
N GLN A 13 -15.96 -34.36 33.41
CA GLN A 13 -15.53 -34.86 32.10
C GLN A 13 -16.53 -34.54 30.99
N LEU A 14 -17.84 -34.60 31.25
CA LEU A 14 -18.88 -34.20 30.28
C LEU A 14 -18.88 -32.69 30.00
N LEU A 15 -18.59 -31.84 31.00
CA LEU A 15 -18.44 -30.39 30.83
C LEU A 15 -17.18 -30.02 30.03
N VAL A 16 -16.07 -30.74 30.21
CA VAL A 16 -14.85 -30.55 29.40
C VAL A 16 -15.05 -31.02 27.96
N LEU A 17 -15.80 -32.11 27.74
CA LEU A 17 -16.19 -32.56 26.40
C LEU A 17 -17.17 -31.59 25.72
N PHE A 18 -18.14 -31.01 26.44
CA PHE A 18 -19.02 -29.99 25.87
C PHE A 18 -18.31 -28.67 25.57
N ALA A 19 -17.32 -28.26 26.38
CA ALA A 19 -16.48 -27.09 26.08
C ALA A 19 -15.56 -27.33 24.87
N ALA A 20 -15.05 -28.56 24.69
CA ALA A 20 -14.27 -28.94 23.50
C ALA A 20 -15.13 -29.01 22.22
N VAL A 21 -16.41 -29.37 22.32
CA VAL A 21 -17.34 -29.41 21.18
C VAL A 21 -17.95 -28.04 20.86
N ALA A 22 -18.04 -27.12 21.84
CA ALA A 22 -18.46 -25.74 21.61
C ALA A 22 -17.33 -24.85 21.06
N GLY A 23 -16.08 -25.14 21.42
CA GLY A 23 -14.89 -24.44 20.92
C GLY A 23 -14.46 -24.84 19.49
N THR A 24 -14.99 -25.93 18.95
CA THR A 24 -14.60 -26.48 17.64
C THR A 24 -15.36 -25.90 16.45
N ARG A 25 -16.43 -25.12 16.66
CA ARG A 25 -17.24 -24.62 15.54
C ARG A 25 -16.71 -23.33 14.87
N TRP A 26 -15.70 -22.69 15.44
CA TRP A 26 -15.13 -21.43 14.92
C TRP A 26 -13.78 -21.62 14.20
N GLN A 27 -13.05 -22.69 14.50
CA GLN A 27 -11.75 -22.98 13.86
C GLN A 27 -11.87 -23.64 12.48
N ASP A 28 -13.02 -24.23 12.15
CA ASP A 28 -13.24 -24.86 10.84
C ASP A 28 -13.53 -23.86 9.70
N PHE A 29 -13.67 -22.57 10.01
CA PHE A 29 -14.07 -21.56 9.00
C PHE A 29 -12.88 -20.91 8.26
N LEU A 30 -11.65 -21.12 8.71
CA LEU A 30 -10.43 -20.59 8.09
C LEU A 30 -9.28 -21.61 8.21
N ARG A 31 -9.36 -22.73 7.50
CA ARG A 31 -8.20 -23.60 7.28
C ARG A 31 -7.35 -23.03 6.14
N LEU A 32 -6.12 -22.62 6.46
CA LEU A 32 -5.13 -22.20 5.46
C LEU A 32 -4.46 -23.45 4.85
N PRO A 33 -4.08 -23.44 3.56
CA PRO A 33 -3.49 -24.62 2.89
C PRO A 33 -2.26 -25.21 3.60
N SER A 34 -1.47 -24.37 4.28
CA SER A 34 -0.29 -24.77 5.06
C SER A 34 -0.60 -25.65 6.28
N GLU A 35 -1.86 -25.72 6.73
CA GLU A 35 -2.25 -26.59 7.83
C GLU A 35 -2.56 -28.04 7.40
N SER A 36 -2.41 -28.37 6.11
CA SER A 36 -2.77 -29.67 5.54
C SER A 36 -1.69 -30.40 4.74
N ALA A 37 -0.47 -29.86 4.62
CA ALA A 37 0.54 -30.43 3.73
C ALA A 37 1.14 -31.76 4.28
N SER A 38 0.56 -32.90 3.89
CA SER A 38 1.29 -34.16 3.75
C SER A 38 1.95 -34.24 2.37
N GLU A 39 3.12 -34.89 2.29
CA GLU A 39 4.07 -34.85 1.16
C GLU A 39 3.57 -35.43 -0.18
N ASP A 40 2.35 -35.98 -0.28
CA ASP A 40 1.83 -36.69 -1.47
C ASP A 40 0.72 -35.96 -2.27
N ASP A 41 0.35 -34.72 -1.94
CA ASP A 41 -0.86 -34.06 -2.47
C ASP A 41 -0.66 -33.15 -3.72
N ASP A 42 0.12 -33.58 -4.71
CA ASP A 42 0.12 -32.90 -6.04
C ASP A 42 -1.20 -33.09 -6.82
N ALA A 43 -2.11 -33.92 -6.32
CA ALA A 43 -3.45 -34.15 -6.89
C ALA A 43 -4.60 -33.44 -6.14
N ALA A 44 -4.33 -32.73 -5.03
CA ALA A 44 -5.38 -32.26 -4.11
C ALA A 44 -5.42 -30.73 -3.88
N ALA A 45 -4.72 -29.91 -4.67
CA ALA A 45 -5.04 -28.48 -4.74
C ALA A 45 -6.38 -28.32 -5.49
N VAL A 46 -7.49 -28.33 -4.75
CA VAL A 46 -8.82 -28.04 -5.29
C VAL A 46 -8.81 -26.56 -5.71
N GLY A 47 -8.96 -26.28 -7.00
CA GLY A 47 -9.09 -24.91 -7.55
C GLY A 47 -7.84 -24.30 -8.20
N THR A 48 -8.06 -23.21 -8.92
CA THR A 48 -7.04 -22.41 -9.64
C THR A 48 -6.45 -21.35 -8.73
N ARG A 49 -5.15 -21.11 -8.85
CA ARG A 49 -4.46 -20.01 -8.15
C ARG A 49 -4.35 -18.80 -9.07
N TRP A 50 -4.86 -17.67 -8.62
CA TRP A 50 -4.83 -16.39 -9.30
C TRP A 50 -3.94 -15.41 -8.55
N ALA A 51 -3.29 -14.49 -9.29
CA ALA A 51 -2.56 -13.38 -8.71
C ALA A 51 -2.95 -12.07 -9.41
N VAL A 52 -3.17 -11.02 -8.64
CA VAL A 52 -3.33 -9.64 -9.11
C VAL A 52 -2.22 -8.80 -8.49
N LEU A 53 -1.32 -8.29 -9.33
CA LEU A 53 -0.14 -7.55 -8.90
C LEU A 53 -0.26 -6.11 -9.41
N ILE A 54 -0.20 -5.12 -8.52
CA ILE A 54 -0.43 -3.72 -8.86
C ILE A 54 0.59 -2.76 -8.26
N ALA A 55 1.16 -1.93 -9.15
CA ALA A 55 1.97 -0.78 -8.80
C ALA A 55 1.13 0.48 -8.97
N GLY A 56 0.83 1.17 -7.86
CA GLY A 56 -0.07 2.32 -7.84
C GLY A 56 0.57 3.66 -8.26
N SER A 57 1.84 3.68 -8.63
CA SER A 57 2.54 4.89 -9.10
C SER A 57 3.13 4.78 -10.49
N ASN A 58 3.46 5.94 -11.05
CA ASN A 58 4.33 6.14 -12.20
C ASN A 58 5.58 6.97 -11.84
N GLY A 59 6.44 7.15 -12.82
CA GLY A 59 7.63 7.99 -12.80
C GLY A 59 8.84 7.26 -12.24
N TYR A 60 10.02 7.54 -12.81
CA TYR A 60 11.28 6.91 -12.42
C TYR A 60 11.64 7.09 -10.93
N TYR A 61 11.15 8.17 -10.31
CA TYR A 61 11.27 8.38 -8.87
C TYR A 61 10.58 7.30 -8.01
N ASN A 62 9.53 6.67 -8.54
CA ASN A 62 8.78 5.60 -7.89
C ASN A 62 9.20 4.22 -8.39
N TYR A 63 10.46 4.09 -8.84
CA TYR A 63 11.04 2.87 -9.41
C TYR A 63 10.67 1.61 -8.62
N ARG A 64 10.89 1.65 -7.31
CA ARG A 64 10.64 0.55 -6.36
C ARG A 64 9.26 -0.11 -6.47
N HIS A 65 8.19 0.64 -6.71
CA HIS A 65 6.84 0.05 -6.70
C HIS A 65 6.61 -0.90 -7.89
N GLN A 66 7.07 -0.52 -9.10
CA GLN A 66 6.99 -1.41 -10.26
C GLN A 66 8.08 -2.50 -10.22
N ALA A 67 9.25 -2.22 -9.64
CA ALA A 67 10.28 -3.23 -9.37
C ALA A 67 9.76 -4.34 -8.43
N ASP A 68 9.03 -3.95 -7.39
CA ASP A 68 8.38 -4.87 -6.46
C ASP A 68 7.34 -5.76 -7.17
N VAL A 69 6.49 -5.17 -8.02
CA VAL A 69 5.50 -5.92 -8.80
C VAL A 69 6.17 -6.89 -9.78
N CYS A 70 7.25 -6.46 -10.42
CA CYS A 70 8.04 -7.31 -11.31
C CYS A 70 8.64 -8.49 -10.54
N HIS A 71 9.22 -8.26 -9.36
CA HIS A 71 9.79 -9.32 -8.52
C HIS A 71 8.71 -10.28 -8.00
N ALA A 72 7.56 -9.76 -7.55
CA ALA A 72 6.41 -10.57 -7.18
C ALA A 72 5.95 -11.48 -8.34
N TYR A 73 5.91 -10.98 -9.57
CA TYR A 73 5.62 -11.79 -10.75
C TYR A 73 6.63 -12.94 -10.92
N GLN A 74 7.93 -12.68 -10.79
CA GLN A 74 8.94 -13.72 -10.91
C GLN A 74 8.74 -14.83 -9.86
N ILE A 75 8.39 -14.48 -8.63
CA ILE A 75 8.08 -15.45 -7.56
C ILE A 75 6.86 -16.31 -7.94
N MET A 76 5.78 -15.69 -8.41
CA MET A 76 4.57 -16.41 -8.83
C MET A 76 4.84 -17.36 -10.00
N LYS A 77 5.59 -16.88 -11.00
CA LYS A 77 5.98 -17.65 -12.18
C LYS A 77 6.85 -18.84 -11.81
N LYS A 78 7.87 -18.63 -10.98
CA LYS A 78 8.75 -19.69 -10.42
C LYS A 78 7.98 -20.66 -9.54
N GLY A 79 6.87 -20.22 -8.92
CA GLY A 79 5.93 -21.04 -8.17
C GLY A 79 4.95 -21.86 -9.01
N GLY A 80 4.99 -21.75 -10.34
CA GLY A 80 4.17 -22.53 -11.27
C GLY A 80 2.82 -21.90 -11.61
N LEU A 81 2.54 -20.66 -11.21
CA LEU A 81 1.38 -19.92 -11.73
C LEU A 81 1.59 -19.61 -13.21
N LYS A 82 0.53 -19.73 -14.00
CA LYS A 82 0.53 -19.44 -15.43
C LYS A 82 0.19 -17.98 -15.67
N ASP A 83 0.68 -17.42 -16.77
CA ASP A 83 0.45 -15.99 -17.11
C ASP A 83 -1.03 -15.68 -17.35
N GLU A 84 -1.83 -16.66 -17.76
CA GLU A 84 -3.29 -16.55 -17.88
C GLU A 84 -3.98 -16.28 -16.53
N ASN A 85 -3.32 -16.62 -15.41
CA ASN A 85 -3.84 -16.43 -14.06
C ASN A 85 -3.08 -15.36 -13.24
N ILE A 86 -2.07 -14.71 -13.83
CA ILE A 86 -1.37 -13.58 -13.22
C ILE A 86 -1.75 -12.31 -13.99
N ILE A 87 -2.36 -11.35 -13.30
CA ILE A 87 -2.81 -10.09 -13.88
C ILE A 87 -1.92 -8.97 -13.35
N VAL A 88 -1.23 -8.27 -14.25
CA VAL A 88 -0.24 -7.26 -13.87
C VAL A 88 -0.69 -5.85 -14.24
N PHE A 89 -0.69 -4.99 -13.24
CA PHE A 89 -0.93 -3.56 -13.33
C PHE A 89 0.37 -2.82 -13.01
N MET A 90 0.95 -2.15 -13.99
CA MET A 90 2.08 -1.26 -13.76
C MET A 90 2.15 -0.23 -14.86
N TYR A 91 2.52 1.00 -14.53
CA TYR A 91 2.47 2.09 -15.50
C TYR A 91 3.38 1.88 -16.72
N ASP A 92 4.45 1.12 -16.55
CA ASP A 92 5.40 0.69 -17.59
C ASP A 92 6.28 1.80 -18.16
N ASP A 93 6.73 2.71 -17.30
CA ASP A 93 7.56 3.87 -17.64
C ASP A 93 8.97 3.83 -17.02
N LEU A 94 9.43 2.66 -16.57
CA LEU A 94 10.76 2.49 -15.98
C LEU A 94 11.80 1.94 -16.93
N ALA A 95 11.50 0.81 -17.59
CA ALA A 95 12.49 0.05 -18.36
C ALA A 95 13.13 0.90 -19.48
N ASP A 96 12.32 1.70 -20.17
CA ASP A 96 12.77 2.59 -21.27
C ASP A 96 12.88 4.07 -20.84
N SER A 97 12.84 4.35 -19.53
CA SER A 97 13.02 5.71 -19.02
C SER A 97 14.40 6.26 -19.43
N PRO A 98 14.50 7.53 -19.85
CA PRO A 98 15.80 8.16 -20.10
C PRO A 98 16.67 8.29 -18.84
N ASP A 99 16.04 8.23 -17.66
CA ASP A 99 16.73 8.24 -16.36
C ASP A 99 17.18 6.83 -15.94
N ASN A 100 16.76 5.75 -16.64
CA ASN A 100 17.18 4.39 -16.33
C ASN A 100 18.60 4.12 -16.88
N PRO A 101 19.61 3.87 -16.02
CA PRO A 101 20.96 3.61 -16.47
C PRO A 101 21.13 2.25 -17.15
N ARG A 102 20.14 1.36 -17.03
CA ARG A 102 20.12 0.02 -17.66
C ARG A 102 18.82 -0.16 -18.48
N PRO A 103 18.78 0.38 -19.72
CA PRO A 103 17.59 0.28 -20.56
C PRO A 103 17.10 -1.16 -20.74
N GLY A 104 15.79 -1.36 -20.61
CA GLY A 104 15.15 -2.67 -20.70
C GLY A 104 15.28 -3.55 -19.45
N VAL A 105 15.95 -3.08 -18.38
CA VAL A 105 16.21 -3.85 -17.16
C VAL A 105 15.59 -3.14 -15.95
N ILE A 106 14.94 -3.93 -15.07
CA ILE A 106 14.53 -3.47 -13.74
C ILE A 106 15.10 -4.43 -12.70
N ILE A 107 15.68 -3.92 -11.62
CA ILE A 107 16.23 -4.72 -10.52
C ILE A 107 15.51 -4.38 -9.21
N ASN A 108 15.30 -5.34 -8.31
CA ASN A 108 14.66 -5.11 -7.00
C ASN A 108 15.58 -5.39 -5.80
N HIS A 109 16.87 -5.64 -6.08
CA HIS A 109 17.92 -5.85 -5.08
C HIS A 109 19.27 -5.34 -5.66
N PRO A 110 20.19 -4.78 -4.85
CA PRO A 110 21.49 -4.28 -5.34
C PRO A 110 22.31 -5.31 -6.15
N ASP A 111 22.35 -6.54 -5.65
CA ASP A 111 23.02 -7.68 -6.30
C ASP A 111 22.04 -8.56 -7.13
N GLY A 112 20.81 -8.08 -7.34
CA GLY A 112 19.75 -8.80 -8.03
C GLY A 112 19.88 -8.79 -9.56
N GLY A 113 19.31 -9.81 -10.20
CA GLY A 113 19.14 -9.85 -11.64
C GLY A 113 17.94 -9.04 -12.14
N ASP A 114 17.73 -9.05 -13.46
CA ASP A 114 16.55 -8.44 -14.07
C ASP A 114 15.26 -9.14 -13.61
N VAL A 115 14.31 -8.36 -13.09
CA VAL A 115 12.97 -8.82 -12.73
C VAL A 115 11.91 -8.41 -13.76
N TYR A 116 12.24 -7.59 -14.75
CA TYR A 116 11.29 -7.06 -15.75
C TYR A 116 10.99 -8.01 -16.90
N ALA A 117 11.99 -8.77 -17.36
CA ALA A 117 11.83 -9.67 -18.48
C ALA A 117 10.69 -10.68 -18.25
N GLY A 118 9.81 -10.80 -19.25
CA GLY A 118 8.70 -11.74 -19.24
C GLY A 118 7.48 -11.32 -18.41
N VAL A 119 7.52 -10.19 -17.70
CA VAL A 119 6.36 -9.67 -16.94
C VAL A 119 5.24 -9.26 -17.91
N PRO A 120 4.02 -9.82 -17.79
CA PRO A 120 2.86 -9.40 -18.59
C PRO A 120 2.55 -7.91 -18.42
N LYS A 121 2.02 -7.31 -19.49
CA LYS A 121 1.62 -5.89 -19.54
C LYS A 121 0.11 -5.81 -19.71
N ASP A 122 -0.64 -6.35 -18.73
CA ASP A 122 -2.09 -6.46 -18.85
C ASP A 122 -2.76 -5.09 -18.80
N TYR A 123 -2.33 -4.24 -17.86
CA TYR A 123 -2.86 -2.89 -17.69
C TYR A 123 -1.71 -1.94 -17.43
N THR A 124 -1.39 -1.09 -18.41
CA THR A 124 -0.30 -0.11 -18.34
C THR A 124 -0.78 1.32 -18.55
N GLY A 125 0.07 2.31 -18.24
CA GLY A 125 -0.32 3.71 -18.31
C GLY A 125 -1.60 4.01 -17.52
N LYS A 126 -2.55 4.69 -18.16
CA LYS A 126 -3.87 5.02 -17.58
C LYS A 126 -4.77 3.79 -17.34
N ASP A 127 -4.50 2.67 -18.00
CA ASP A 127 -5.36 1.47 -17.93
C ASP A 127 -5.25 0.79 -16.57
N VAL A 128 -4.29 1.21 -15.72
CA VAL A 128 -4.16 0.75 -14.34
C VAL A 128 -5.43 1.00 -13.52
N ASN A 129 -6.24 1.99 -13.90
CA ASN A 129 -7.52 2.31 -13.26
C ASN A 129 -8.59 1.21 -13.36
N ASN A 130 -8.39 0.19 -14.20
CA ASN A 130 -9.34 -0.93 -14.34
C ASN A 130 -9.30 -1.94 -13.17
N PHE A 131 -8.49 -1.68 -12.12
CA PHE A 131 -8.23 -2.59 -11.01
C PHE A 131 -9.50 -3.20 -10.39
N LEU A 132 -10.49 -2.38 -10.01
CA LEU A 132 -11.72 -2.88 -9.38
C LEU A 132 -12.54 -3.78 -10.30
N ALA A 133 -12.68 -3.40 -11.58
CA ALA A 133 -13.38 -4.21 -12.57
C ALA A 133 -12.71 -5.58 -12.75
N VAL A 134 -11.39 -5.62 -12.73
CA VAL A 134 -10.59 -6.83 -12.85
C VAL A 134 -10.71 -7.72 -11.63
N LEU A 135 -10.61 -7.15 -10.43
CA LEU A 135 -10.75 -7.91 -9.18
C LEU A 135 -12.15 -8.53 -9.05
N LEU A 136 -13.18 -7.83 -9.52
CA LEU A 136 -14.56 -8.33 -9.56
C LEU A 136 -14.86 -9.29 -10.71
N GLY A 137 -13.90 -9.59 -11.59
CA GLY A 137 -14.14 -10.42 -12.78
C GLY A 137 -15.07 -9.77 -13.83
N ASN A 138 -15.34 -8.46 -13.71
CA ASN A 138 -16.30 -7.75 -14.54
C ASN A 138 -15.66 -7.22 -15.82
N LYS A 139 -15.54 -8.10 -16.82
CA LYS A 139 -14.95 -7.77 -18.12
C LYS A 139 -15.65 -6.61 -18.85
N SER A 140 -16.96 -6.43 -18.66
CA SER A 140 -17.70 -5.33 -19.28
C SER A 140 -17.46 -3.95 -18.66
N ALA A 141 -16.91 -3.90 -17.44
CA ALA A 141 -16.55 -2.65 -16.78
C ALA A 141 -15.08 -2.23 -17.04
N VAL A 142 -14.30 -3.08 -17.71
CA VAL A 142 -12.97 -2.71 -18.20
C VAL A 142 -13.14 -1.73 -19.36
N THR A 143 -12.56 -0.54 -19.21
CA THR A 143 -12.58 0.53 -20.23
C THR A 143 -11.81 0.12 -21.49
N ASP A 144 -11.99 0.84 -22.62
CA ASP A 144 -11.28 0.57 -23.88
C ASP A 144 -9.75 0.74 -23.71
N GLY A 145 -9.07 -0.33 -23.27
CA GLY A 145 -7.65 -0.36 -22.89
C GLY A 145 -7.27 -1.68 -22.18
N GLY A 146 -5.96 -1.96 -22.09
CA GLY A 146 -5.43 -3.18 -21.49
C GLY A 146 -5.71 -4.50 -22.25
N SER A 147 -5.32 -5.62 -21.65
CA SER A 147 -5.45 -6.97 -22.23
C SER A 147 -6.86 -7.56 -22.12
N GLY A 148 -7.70 -6.99 -21.27
CA GLY A 148 -9.04 -7.51 -20.94
C GLY A 148 -9.01 -8.77 -20.06
N LYS A 149 -7.87 -9.10 -19.45
CA LYS A 149 -7.71 -10.19 -18.49
C LYS A 149 -8.32 -9.78 -17.15
N VAL A 150 -9.25 -10.59 -16.65
CA VAL A 150 -9.92 -10.36 -15.35
C VAL A 150 -9.81 -11.60 -14.46
N VAL A 151 -10.02 -11.46 -13.16
CA VAL A 151 -10.04 -12.60 -12.22
C VAL A 151 -11.33 -13.40 -12.45
N ALA A 152 -11.27 -14.37 -13.36
CA ALA A 152 -12.39 -15.27 -13.67
C ALA A 152 -12.39 -16.48 -12.72
N SER A 153 -12.44 -16.21 -11.41
CA SER A 153 -12.28 -17.23 -10.36
C SER A 153 -13.56 -18.01 -10.07
N GLY A 154 -13.40 -19.30 -9.75
CA GLY A 154 -14.43 -20.18 -9.21
C GLY A 154 -14.46 -20.21 -7.67
N PRO A 155 -15.42 -20.92 -7.06
CA PRO A 155 -15.60 -20.96 -5.60
C PRO A 155 -14.48 -21.65 -4.82
N ASP A 156 -13.72 -22.55 -5.47
CA ASP A 156 -12.58 -23.25 -4.87
C ASP A 156 -11.24 -22.58 -5.21
N ASP A 157 -11.25 -21.51 -6.00
CA ASP A 157 -10.04 -20.83 -6.43
C ASP A 157 -9.44 -19.99 -5.31
N HIS A 158 -8.14 -19.75 -5.40
CA HIS A 158 -7.41 -18.88 -4.48
C HIS A 158 -6.93 -17.63 -5.21
N VAL A 159 -7.15 -16.46 -4.63
CA VAL A 159 -6.73 -15.18 -5.22
C VAL A 159 -5.72 -14.51 -4.28
N PHE A 160 -4.51 -14.26 -4.79
CA PHE A 160 -3.51 -13.44 -4.14
C PHE A 160 -3.54 -12.03 -4.75
N VAL A 161 -3.64 -11.01 -3.91
CA VAL A 161 -3.59 -9.61 -4.36
C VAL A 161 -2.40 -8.94 -3.69
N TYR A 162 -1.52 -8.34 -4.49
CA TYR A 162 -0.38 -7.58 -4.00
C TYR A 162 -0.38 -6.18 -4.60
N TYR A 163 -0.33 -5.19 -3.71
CA TYR A 163 -0.34 -3.79 -4.04
C TYR A 163 0.91 -3.12 -3.45
N SER A 164 1.68 -2.40 -4.29
CA SER A 164 2.82 -1.58 -3.87
C SER A 164 2.67 -0.15 -4.41
N ASP A 165 2.56 0.83 -3.51
CA ASP A 165 2.60 2.26 -3.82
C ASP A 165 2.70 3.11 -2.54
N HIS A 166 2.64 4.43 -2.70
CA HIS A 166 2.24 5.39 -1.69
C HIS A 166 0.81 5.12 -1.17
N GLY A 167 0.66 5.07 0.15
CA GLY A 167 -0.61 5.14 0.86
C GLY A 167 -0.66 6.34 1.81
N ARG A 168 -1.88 6.81 2.12
CA ARG A 168 -2.17 7.88 3.08
C ARG A 168 -3.47 7.57 3.79
N PRO A 169 -3.72 8.05 5.03
CA PRO A 169 -4.92 7.68 5.78
C PRO A 169 -6.18 7.57 4.88
N GLY A 170 -6.68 6.33 4.71
CA GLY A 170 -7.88 6.02 3.93
C GLY A 170 -7.81 6.12 2.39
N VAL A 171 -6.63 6.28 1.78
CA VAL A 171 -6.44 6.40 0.32
C VAL A 171 -5.14 5.73 -0.18
N LEU A 172 -5.27 4.92 -1.23
CA LEU A 172 -4.19 4.44 -2.08
C LEU A 172 -4.04 5.32 -3.33
N GLY A 173 -2.79 5.58 -3.71
CA GLY A 173 -2.51 6.21 -4.99
C GLY A 173 -2.99 5.34 -6.16
N MET A 174 -3.29 5.97 -7.28
CA MET A 174 -3.29 5.26 -8.57
C MET A 174 -2.37 6.04 -9.50
N PRO A 175 -1.85 5.43 -10.57
CA PRO A 175 -0.96 6.14 -11.49
C PRO A 175 -1.67 7.26 -12.29
N SER A 176 -2.99 7.38 -12.19
CA SER A 176 -3.79 8.44 -12.79
C SER A 176 -4.19 9.51 -11.76
N ASP A 177 -4.93 10.53 -12.18
CA ASP A 177 -5.44 11.59 -11.27
C ASP A 177 -6.52 11.09 -10.28
N ASP A 178 -6.94 9.81 -10.37
CA ASP A 178 -7.90 9.21 -9.46
C ASP A 178 -7.21 8.52 -8.27
N TYR A 179 -7.94 8.42 -7.16
CA TYR A 179 -7.49 7.79 -5.93
C TYR A 179 -8.39 6.60 -5.58
N LEU A 180 -7.80 5.54 -5.01
CA LEU A 180 -8.55 4.41 -4.49
C LEU A 180 -8.81 4.62 -2.99
N TYR A 181 -10.05 4.91 -2.61
CA TYR A 181 -10.44 5.20 -1.22
C TYR A 181 -10.69 3.93 -0.41
N ALA A 182 -10.67 3.98 0.93
CA ALA A 182 -10.70 2.76 1.74
C ALA A 182 -11.97 1.95 1.64
N GLU A 183 -13.12 2.61 1.49
CA GLU A 183 -14.39 1.96 1.13
C GLU A 183 -14.30 1.23 -0.21
N ASP A 184 -13.41 1.70 -1.08
CA ASP A 184 -13.09 1.18 -2.41
C ASP A 184 -11.77 0.35 -2.43
N LEU A 185 -11.17 -0.02 -1.26
CA LEU A 185 -9.82 -0.59 -0.98
C LEU A 185 -8.66 0.44 -0.66
N ALA A 186 -8.22 0.72 0.59
CA ALA A 186 -7.10 1.69 0.83
C ALA A 186 -6.20 1.71 2.11
N CYS A 187 -4.86 1.96 1.99
CA CYS A 187 -3.78 2.11 3.04
C CYS A 187 -3.55 3.57 3.49
N GLU A 188 -2.97 4.00 4.63
CA GLU A 188 -2.23 3.37 5.75
C GLU A 188 -2.69 1.96 5.98
N SER A 189 -1.84 0.98 5.68
CA SER A 189 -2.34 -0.35 5.33
C SER A 189 -3.20 -0.97 6.44
N GLY A 190 -2.90 -0.69 7.72
CA GLY A 190 -3.81 -0.99 8.83
C GLY A 190 -5.19 -0.33 8.72
N SER A 191 -5.26 0.97 8.42
CA SER A 191 -6.50 1.73 8.19
C SER A 191 -7.34 1.25 7.00
N ILE A 192 -6.82 0.43 6.06
CA ILE A 192 -7.66 -0.25 5.04
C ILE A 192 -8.71 -1.09 5.71
N PHE A 193 -8.27 -1.86 6.69
CA PHE A 193 -9.01 -2.99 7.19
C PHE A 193 -9.55 -2.70 8.58
N GLU A 194 -8.93 -1.76 9.31
CA GLU A 194 -9.31 -1.37 10.67
C GLU A 194 -10.72 -0.77 10.70
N GLY A 195 -11.66 -1.52 11.29
CA GLY A 195 -13.07 -1.13 11.36
C GLY A 195 -13.87 -1.31 10.06
N LEU A 196 -13.23 -1.71 8.95
CA LEU A 196 -13.84 -1.83 7.62
C LEU A 196 -13.96 -3.28 7.13
N LEU A 197 -12.92 -4.11 7.31
CA LEU A 197 -12.91 -5.48 6.78
C LEU A 197 -13.87 -6.36 7.61
N PRO A 198 -14.95 -6.91 7.02
CA PRO A 198 -15.85 -7.79 7.74
C PRO A 198 -15.11 -9.06 8.19
N LYS A 199 -15.39 -9.54 9.40
CA LYS A 199 -14.78 -10.79 9.91
C LYS A 199 -15.40 -12.06 9.34
N ASN A 200 -16.46 -11.94 8.55
CA ASN A 200 -17.26 -13.04 8.00
C ASN A 200 -17.02 -13.28 6.50
N ILE A 201 -15.89 -12.81 5.96
CA ILE A 201 -15.44 -13.08 4.59
C ILE A 201 -14.08 -13.80 4.63
N SER A 202 -13.82 -14.65 3.65
CA SER A 202 -12.59 -15.45 3.55
C SER A 202 -11.42 -14.63 3.00
N VAL A 203 -11.09 -13.53 3.67
CA VAL A 203 -9.98 -12.62 3.30
C VAL A 203 -8.99 -12.52 4.45
N TYR A 204 -7.71 -12.74 4.14
CA TYR A 204 -6.59 -12.48 5.04
C TYR A 204 -5.75 -11.35 4.46
N ALA A 205 -5.48 -10.34 5.28
CA ALA A 205 -4.74 -9.15 4.85
C ALA A 205 -3.56 -8.86 5.79
N THR A 206 -2.44 -8.48 5.19
CA THR A 206 -1.21 -8.05 5.87
C THR A 206 -0.77 -6.71 5.29
N THR A 207 -0.15 -5.90 6.13
CA THR A 207 -0.05 -4.46 5.93
C THR A 207 1.36 -4.01 6.31
N ALA A 208 2.04 -3.24 5.45
CA ALA A 208 3.41 -2.77 5.68
C ALA A 208 3.55 -1.85 6.90
N ALA A 209 2.51 -1.08 7.20
CA ALA A 209 2.42 -0.17 8.34
C ALA A 209 1.02 -0.17 8.96
N ASN A 210 0.92 0.23 10.23
CA ASN A 210 -0.36 0.42 10.92
C ASN A 210 -1.09 1.70 10.43
N ALA A 211 -2.17 2.11 11.10
CA ALA A 211 -2.96 3.31 10.77
C ALA A 211 -2.33 4.65 11.20
N GLU A 212 -1.03 4.69 11.51
CA GLU A 212 -0.33 5.90 11.97
C GLU A 212 1.09 6.01 11.40
N GLU A 213 1.73 4.87 11.16
CA GLU A 213 3.12 4.74 10.74
C GLU A 213 3.27 4.81 9.22
N SER A 214 4.43 5.27 8.78
CA SER A 214 4.84 5.22 7.37
C SER A 214 5.57 3.92 7.07
N SER A 215 5.38 3.39 5.86
CA SER A 215 6.29 2.40 5.28
C SER A 215 7.59 3.05 4.79
N TRP A 216 8.58 2.23 4.46
CA TRP A 216 9.93 2.68 4.11
C TRP A 216 10.38 2.08 2.78
N GLY A 217 11.04 2.90 1.96
CA GLY A 217 11.89 2.42 0.87
C GLY A 217 13.17 1.77 1.44
N THR A 218 13.79 0.91 0.66
CA THR A 218 15.08 0.28 0.98
C THR A 218 15.92 0.16 -0.29
N TYR A 219 17.21 -0.15 -0.11
CA TYR A 219 18.17 -0.18 -1.21
C TYR A 219 18.21 1.19 -1.92
N CYS A 220 18.22 2.25 -1.12
CA CYS A 220 18.27 3.63 -1.57
C CYS A 220 19.73 4.12 -1.70
N PRO A 221 20.00 5.15 -2.52
CA PRO A 221 21.32 5.74 -2.59
C PRO A 221 21.81 6.23 -1.22
N GLY A 222 22.91 5.62 -0.74
CA GLY A 222 23.48 5.90 0.59
C GLY A 222 23.13 4.88 1.67
N ASP A 223 22.25 3.92 1.39
CA ASP A 223 22.02 2.76 2.25
C ASP A 223 23.20 1.77 2.16
N ASP A 224 23.25 0.82 3.09
CA ASP A 224 24.17 -0.32 3.05
C ASP A 224 23.38 -1.64 3.25
N PRO A 225 23.17 -2.46 2.20
CA PRO A 225 23.62 -2.23 0.83
C PRO A 225 22.76 -1.18 0.10
N GLY A 226 23.40 -0.28 -0.65
CA GLY A 226 22.75 0.67 -1.56
C GLY A 226 22.71 0.12 -2.99
N PRO A 227 21.97 0.78 -3.90
CA PRO A 227 21.91 0.36 -5.29
C PRO A 227 23.26 0.56 -6.00
N PRO A 228 23.46 -0.06 -7.17
CA PRO A 228 24.62 0.26 -8.02
C PRO A 228 24.72 1.79 -8.25
N PRO A 229 25.92 2.40 -8.23
CA PRO A 229 26.09 3.86 -8.20
C PRO A 229 25.43 4.63 -9.34
N GLU A 230 25.16 3.96 -10.47
CA GLU A 230 24.45 4.53 -11.61
C GLU A 230 22.96 4.83 -11.32
N PHE A 231 22.36 4.21 -10.31
CA PHE A 231 20.99 4.49 -9.90
C PHE A 231 20.94 5.69 -8.93
N ASP A 232 19.96 6.57 -9.13
CA ASP A 232 19.59 7.68 -8.25
C ASP A 232 18.18 7.48 -7.68
N THR A 233 17.80 6.23 -7.37
CA THR A 233 16.48 5.88 -6.84
C THR A 233 16.59 4.63 -5.98
N CYS A 234 15.62 4.42 -5.09
CA CYS A 234 15.50 3.19 -4.30
C CYS A 234 15.01 2.02 -5.16
N LEU A 235 15.53 0.81 -4.93
CA LEU A 235 15.18 -0.37 -5.74
C LEU A 235 13.95 -1.13 -5.25
N GLY A 236 13.58 -1.01 -3.98
CA GLY A 236 12.44 -1.73 -3.40
C GLY A 236 11.86 -1.05 -2.17
N ASP A 237 10.72 -1.54 -1.70
CA ASP A 237 10.14 -1.15 -0.41
C ASP A 237 10.46 -2.20 0.66
N LEU A 238 10.75 -1.76 1.88
CA LEU A 238 11.30 -2.63 2.94
C LEU A 238 10.40 -3.83 3.27
N TYR A 239 9.10 -3.59 3.39
CA TYR A 239 8.12 -4.67 3.60
C TYR A 239 8.06 -5.60 2.39
N SER A 240 8.07 -5.03 1.19
CA SER A 240 8.00 -5.75 -0.07
C SER A 240 9.17 -6.71 -0.25
N VAL A 241 10.39 -6.19 -0.19
CA VAL A 241 11.60 -7.02 -0.33
C VAL A 241 11.70 -8.04 0.80
N ALA A 242 11.21 -7.71 2.00
CA ALA A 242 11.21 -8.63 3.12
C ALA A 242 10.41 -9.91 2.84
N TRP A 243 9.17 -9.82 2.36
CA TRP A 243 8.37 -11.01 2.06
C TRP A 243 8.81 -11.70 0.76
N MET A 244 9.31 -10.93 -0.22
CA MET A 244 9.75 -11.47 -1.50
C MET A 244 11.04 -12.28 -1.38
N GLU A 245 12.06 -11.75 -0.70
CA GLU A 245 13.33 -12.47 -0.49
C GLU A 245 13.16 -13.70 0.39
N ASP A 246 12.29 -13.61 1.40
CA ASP A 246 11.85 -14.75 2.20
C ASP A 246 11.20 -15.83 1.32
N SER A 247 10.25 -15.44 0.47
CA SER A 247 9.58 -16.33 -0.49
C SER A 247 10.51 -16.94 -1.54
N ASP A 248 11.64 -16.30 -1.83
CA ASP A 248 12.65 -16.77 -2.76
C ASP A 248 13.63 -17.76 -2.13
N ALA A 249 13.92 -17.59 -0.84
CA ALA A 249 14.84 -18.42 -0.07
C ALA A 249 14.18 -19.70 0.48
N HIS A 250 12.88 -19.66 0.79
CA HIS A 250 12.19 -20.73 1.48
C HIS A 250 11.28 -21.59 0.58
N ASN A 251 11.05 -22.84 1.03
CA ASN A 251 10.05 -23.70 0.41
C ASN A 251 8.65 -23.25 0.86
N ARG A 252 7.94 -22.59 -0.05
CA ARG A 252 6.59 -22.05 0.16
C ARG A 252 5.51 -23.09 0.50
N ARG A 253 5.78 -24.41 0.37
CA ARG A 253 4.87 -25.46 0.85
C ARG A 253 5.03 -25.76 2.35
N ALA A 254 6.20 -25.44 2.91
CA ALA A 254 6.54 -25.70 4.31
C ALA A 254 6.27 -24.49 5.21
N GLU A 255 6.20 -23.30 4.62
CA GLU A 255 5.96 -22.05 5.33
C GLU A 255 4.50 -21.62 5.22
N SER A 256 3.89 -21.30 6.36
CA SER A 256 2.56 -20.70 6.44
C SER A 256 2.59 -19.17 6.31
N LEU A 257 1.48 -18.59 5.85
CA LEU A 257 1.30 -17.12 5.82
C LEU A 257 1.54 -16.46 7.19
N ARG A 258 1.21 -17.16 8.29
CA ARG A 258 1.44 -16.66 9.64
C ARG A 258 2.93 -16.64 9.99
N GLN A 259 3.69 -17.65 9.60
CA GLN A 259 5.15 -17.67 9.82
C GLN A 259 5.83 -16.56 9.03
N GLN A 260 5.51 -16.44 7.74
CA GLN A 260 6.02 -15.36 6.90
C GLN A 260 5.68 -13.99 7.49
N TYR A 261 4.44 -13.78 7.95
CA TYR A 261 4.05 -12.54 8.61
C TYR A 261 4.94 -12.20 9.82
N GLU A 262 5.23 -13.16 10.70
CA GLU A 262 6.09 -12.89 11.87
C GLU A 262 7.55 -12.62 11.46
N ILE A 263 8.09 -13.31 10.44
CA ILE A 263 9.44 -13.08 9.90
C ILE A 263 9.54 -11.67 9.29
N VAL A 264 8.57 -11.32 8.43
CA VAL A 264 8.52 -10.02 7.76
C VAL A 264 8.31 -8.91 8.79
N LYS A 265 7.45 -9.14 9.79
CA LYS A 265 7.25 -8.20 10.89
C LYS A 265 8.54 -8.00 11.67
N ASP A 266 9.28 -9.03 12.02
CA ASP A 266 10.54 -8.87 12.77
C ASP A 266 11.57 -8.05 11.96
N ARG A 267 11.74 -8.36 10.66
CA ARG A 267 12.60 -7.60 9.74
C ARG A 267 12.19 -6.13 9.59
N THR A 268 10.89 -5.85 9.60
CA THR A 268 10.35 -4.50 9.36
C THR A 268 10.14 -3.67 10.64
N SER A 269 10.01 -4.32 11.80
CA SER A 269 9.66 -3.69 13.09
C SER A 269 10.84 -3.49 14.06
N ALA A 270 12.04 -3.98 13.71
CA ALA A 270 13.22 -3.92 14.56
C ALA A 270 13.48 -2.51 15.13
N HIS A 271 13.27 -2.37 16.44
CA HIS A 271 13.57 -1.20 17.26
C HIS A 271 14.97 -0.65 16.96
N GLY A 272 15.05 0.50 16.28
CA GLY A 272 16.29 1.27 16.14
C GLY A 272 16.95 1.27 14.76
N THR A 273 16.39 0.60 13.74
CA THR A 273 16.84 0.73 12.34
C THR A 273 16.07 1.78 11.55
N TYR A 274 15.26 2.63 12.21
CA TYR A 274 14.70 3.86 11.63
C TYR A 274 15.78 4.81 11.05
N SER A 275 17.07 4.56 11.34
CA SER A 275 18.21 5.24 10.74
C SER A 275 18.67 4.67 9.39
N LEU A 276 18.13 3.54 8.93
CA LEU A 276 18.48 2.88 7.66
C LEU A 276 17.35 2.94 6.62
N GLY A 277 16.11 3.18 7.02
CA GLY A 277 15.05 3.57 6.10
C GLY A 277 15.18 5.05 5.78
N THR A 278 15.67 5.40 4.59
CA THR A 278 15.55 6.79 4.14
C THR A 278 14.09 7.04 3.81
N TYR A 279 13.43 7.89 4.62
CA TYR A 279 12.24 8.60 4.14
C TYR A 279 12.62 9.17 2.78
N SER A 280 11.70 9.19 1.84
CA SER A 280 11.79 9.83 0.52
C SER A 280 12.18 11.33 0.53
N ARG A 281 12.70 11.86 1.65
CA ARG A 281 13.80 12.81 1.71
C ARG A 281 14.99 12.15 1.01
N ALA A 282 15.16 12.27 -0.30
CA ALA A 282 15.66 13.53 -0.79
C ALA A 282 16.00 13.47 -2.29
N GLU A 283 15.28 12.77 -3.19
CA GLU A 283 15.83 12.60 -4.56
C GLU A 283 16.17 13.90 -5.32
N PRO A 284 15.32 14.95 -5.36
CA PRO A 284 15.74 16.24 -5.91
C PRO A 284 16.96 16.85 -5.20
N LEU A 285 17.09 16.59 -3.89
CA LEU A 285 18.20 17.04 -3.07
C LEU A 285 19.46 16.15 -3.26
N HIS A 286 19.31 14.87 -3.56
CA HIS A 286 20.38 13.92 -3.82
C HIS A 286 20.95 14.15 -5.22
N ARG A 287 20.09 14.32 -6.25
CA ARG A 287 20.49 14.78 -7.58
C ARG A 287 21.22 16.11 -7.52
N TYR A 288 20.71 17.08 -6.74
CA TYR A 288 21.40 18.35 -6.51
C TYR A 288 22.76 18.20 -5.80
N ARG A 289 22.86 17.31 -4.80
CA ARG A 289 24.11 17.04 -4.06
C ARG A 289 25.15 16.35 -4.93
N ARG A 290 24.73 15.44 -5.82
CA ARG A 290 25.60 14.67 -6.72
C ARG A 290 26.13 15.52 -7.88
N ALA A 291 25.31 16.42 -8.41
CA ALA A 291 25.69 17.25 -9.55
C ALA A 291 26.91 18.15 -9.21
N ALA A 292 27.86 18.21 -10.14
CA ALA A 292 29.10 18.98 -9.97
C ALA A 292 28.82 20.49 -9.93
N GLU A 293 29.57 21.22 -9.09
CA GLU A 293 29.45 22.67 -8.97
C GLU A 293 29.65 23.40 -10.30
N GLY A 294 28.83 24.42 -10.56
CA GLY A 294 28.91 25.23 -11.78
C GLY A 294 28.35 24.57 -13.05
N THR A 295 27.78 23.35 -12.96
CA THR A 295 27.19 22.69 -14.13
C THR A 295 25.74 23.13 -14.41
N PRO A 296 25.28 23.08 -15.67
CA PRO A 296 23.86 23.28 -16.00
C PRO A 296 22.95 22.29 -15.28
N GLU A 297 23.40 21.04 -15.09
CA GLU A 297 22.69 19.99 -14.36
C GLU A 297 22.43 20.39 -12.91
N LYS A 298 23.45 20.90 -12.20
CA LYS A 298 23.26 21.37 -10.81
C LYS A 298 22.30 22.55 -10.72
N ALA A 299 22.37 23.48 -11.66
CA ALA A 299 21.44 24.61 -11.73
C ALA A 299 20.00 24.15 -11.98
N GLU A 300 19.79 23.15 -12.84
CA GLU A 300 18.48 22.55 -13.08
C GLU A 300 17.96 21.79 -11.85
N ALA A 301 18.80 20.94 -11.25
CA ALA A 301 18.47 20.19 -10.04
C ALA A 301 18.09 21.13 -8.88
N GLN A 302 18.80 22.26 -8.73
CA GLN A 302 18.48 23.29 -7.74
C GLN A 302 17.11 23.92 -7.99
N ARG A 303 16.79 24.29 -9.24
CA ARG A 303 15.47 24.85 -9.59
C ARG A 303 14.36 23.85 -9.30
N ARG A 304 14.53 22.59 -9.68
CA ARG A 304 13.56 21.51 -9.40
C ARG A 304 13.36 21.32 -7.90
N LEU A 305 14.45 21.28 -7.11
CA LEU A 305 14.38 21.18 -5.66
C LEU A 305 13.60 22.33 -5.02
N LEU A 306 13.92 23.57 -5.39
CA LEU A 306 13.22 24.76 -4.88
C LEU A 306 11.73 24.75 -5.26
N GLN A 307 11.39 24.33 -6.49
CA GLN A 307 10.01 24.21 -6.93
C GLN A 307 9.23 23.17 -6.11
N VAL A 308 9.84 22.02 -5.80
CA VAL A 308 9.24 21.00 -4.93
C VAL A 308 9.06 21.55 -3.52
N MET A 309 10.06 22.22 -2.95
CA MET A 309 9.98 22.79 -1.60
C MET A 309 8.88 23.85 -1.49
N SER A 310 8.80 24.78 -2.45
CA SER A 310 7.76 25.80 -2.50
C SER A 310 6.36 25.18 -2.59
N ARG A 311 6.16 24.22 -3.52
CA ARG A 311 4.87 23.51 -3.64
C ARG A 311 4.46 22.81 -2.34
N ARG A 312 5.40 22.12 -1.69
CA ARG A 312 5.16 21.44 -0.41
C ARG A 312 4.81 22.42 0.71
N SER A 313 5.55 23.53 0.81
CA SER A 313 5.26 24.61 1.76
C SER A 313 3.86 25.17 1.56
N ARG A 314 3.48 25.44 0.31
CA ARG A 314 2.15 25.98 -0.02
C ARG A 314 1.03 25.06 0.44
N VAL A 315 1.16 23.76 0.21
CA VAL A 315 0.17 22.76 0.64
C VAL A 315 0.03 22.75 2.16
N ASP A 316 1.16 22.73 2.89
CA ASP A 316 1.18 22.68 4.35
C ASP A 316 0.62 23.94 4.99
N SER A 317 1.08 25.11 4.55
CA SER A 317 0.58 26.40 5.03
C SER A 317 -0.90 26.59 4.73
N SER A 318 -1.39 26.10 3.59
CA SER A 318 -2.82 26.15 3.26
C SER A 318 -3.64 25.29 4.22
N MET A 319 -3.21 24.07 4.50
CA MET A 319 -3.92 23.17 5.42
C MET A 319 -3.91 23.67 6.86
N GLU A 320 -2.77 24.19 7.32
CA GLU A 320 -2.66 24.81 8.65
C GLU A 320 -3.62 26.00 8.79
N LEU A 321 -3.67 26.87 7.77
CA LEU A 321 -4.56 28.02 7.77
C LEU A 321 -6.04 27.61 7.69
N ILE A 322 -6.38 26.56 6.93
CA ILE A 322 -7.74 25.98 6.90
C ILE A 322 -8.15 25.52 8.29
N GLY A 323 -7.29 24.77 8.99
CA GLY A 323 -7.55 24.32 10.36
C GLY A 323 -7.76 25.49 11.32
N GLY A 324 -6.90 26.51 11.22
CA GLY A 324 -7.01 27.74 12.02
C GLY A 324 -8.30 28.53 11.76
N LEU A 325 -8.75 28.58 10.51
CA LEU A 325 -9.98 29.28 10.14
C LEU A 325 -11.26 28.51 10.52
N LEU A 326 -11.23 27.17 10.50
CA LEU A 326 -12.37 26.33 10.88
C LEU A 326 -12.54 26.20 12.40
N PHE A 327 -11.44 25.99 13.13
CA PHE A 327 -11.47 25.58 14.53
C PHE A 327 -10.74 26.53 15.48
N GLY A 328 -10.07 27.56 14.96
CA GLY A 328 -9.21 28.46 15.72
C GLY A 328 -7.75 27.98 15.80
N SER A 329 -6.84 28.87 16.19
CA SER A 329 -5.39 28.63 16.15
C SER A 329 -4.91 27.55 17.13
N GLU A 330 -5.60 27.33 18.24
CA GLU A 330 -5.23 26.31 19.23
C GLU A 330 -5.84 24.94 18.91
N GLU A 331 -7.13 24.90 18.59
CA GLU A 331 -7.82 23.64 18.33
C GLU A 331 -7.61 23.13 16.89
N GLY A 332 -7.33 24.01 15.91
CA GLY A 332 -7.08 23.63 14.52
C GLY A 332 -6.04 22.51 14.39
N PRO A 333 -4.80 22.70 14.85
CA PRO A 333 -3.78 21.66 14.81
C PRO A 333 -4.17 20.38 15.56
N ARG A 334 -4.88 20.49 16.69
CA ARG A 334 -5.34 19.33 17.48
C ARG A 334 -6.38 18.50 16.73
N VAL A 335 -7.37 19.16 16.11
CA VAL A 335 -8.42 18.51 15.33
C VAL A 335 -7.82 17.89 14.08
N LEU A 336 -7.04 18.64 13.30
CA LEU A 336 -6.47 18.14 12.04
C LEU A 336 -5.54 16.93 12.26
N GLY A 337 -4.78 16.92 13.35
CA GLY A 337 -3.86 15.84 13.70
C GLY A 337 -4.47 14.69 14.51
N ALA A 338 -5.76 14.74 14.86
CA ALA A 338 -6.38 13.74 15.73
C ALA A 338 -6.36 12.33 15.09
N VAL A 339 -6.04 11.33 15.90
CA VAL A 339 -6.09 9.91 15.50
C VAL A 339 -7.24 9.24 16.23
N ARG A 340 -8.05 8.46 15.51
CA ARG A 340 -9.18 7.72 16.09
C ARG A 340 -8.68 6.51 16.90
N PRO A 341 -9.43 6.07 17.92
CA PRO A 341 -9.08 4.85 18.65
C PRO A 341 -8.99 3.63 17.74
N ALA A 342 -8.09 2.70 18.07
CA ALA A 342 -7.92 1.44 17.35
C ALA A 342 -9.26 0.69 17.18
N GLY A 343 -9.46 0.14 15.98
CA GLY A 343 -10.68 -0.54 15.55
C GLY A 343 -11.77 0.36 14.97
N GLN A 344 -11.57 1.69 14.89
CA GLN A 344 -12.50 2.61 14.23
C GLN A 344 -12.02 2.98 12.81
N PRO A 345 -12.94 3.13 11.84
CA PRO A 345 -12.59 3.61 10.50
C PRO A 345 -12.12 5.06 10.55
N LEU A 346 -11.30 5.50 9.59
CA LEU A 346 -10.79 6.88 9.54
C LEU A 346 -11.90 7.94 9.52
N ALA A 347 -12.93 7.72 8.69
CA ALA A 347 -14.08 8.59 8.57
C ALA A 347 -15.37 7.79 8.77
N ASP A 348 -16.37 8.43 9.38
CA ASP A 348 -17.73 7.86 9.46
C ASP A 348 -18.52 8.09 8.15
N ASP A 349 -18.21 9.16 7.42
CA ASP A 349 -18.83 9.53 6.15
C ASP A 349 -17.74 9.74 5.07
N TRP A 350 -17.63 8.77 4.16
CA TRP A 350 -16.63 8.76 3.09
C TRP A 350 -16.96 9.73 1.95
N ASP A 351 -18.24 9.99 1.68
CA ASP A 351 -18.67 10.98 0.70
C ASP A 351 -18.30 12.39 1.14
N CYS A 352 -18.43 12.65 2.45
CA CYS A 352 -17.97 13.87 3.09
C CYS A 352 -16.43 13.99 3.08
N LEU A 353 -15.67 12.93 3.38
CA LEU A 353 -14.20 12.95 3.21
C LEU A 353 -13.80 13.30 1.78
N LYS A 354 -14.41 12.63 0.79
CA LYS A 354 -14.20 12.87 -0.64
C LYS A 354 -14.56 14.31 -1.02
N SER A 355 -15.64 14.88 -0.48
CA SER A 355 -16.02 16.27 -0.75
C SER A 355 -15.06 17.29 -0.11
N MET A 356 -14.54 17.04 1.09
CA MET A 356 -13.52 17.90 1.71
C MET A 356 -12.24 17.98 0.86
N ALA A 357 -11.75 16.83 0.37
CA ALA A 357 -10.59 16.77 -0.50
C ALA A 357 -10.84 17.50 -1.84
N ARG A 358 -11.98 17.25 -2.49
CA ARG A 358 -12.36 17.94 -3.74
C ARG A 358 -12.49 19.45 -3.56
N ALA A 359 -13.09 19.91 -2.45
CA ALA A 359 -13.22 21.33 -2.14
C ALA A 359 -11.84 22.00 -1.97
N TYR A 360 -10.88 21.31 -1.35
CA TYR A 360 -9.50 21.77 -1.30
C TYR A 360 -8.89 21.85 -2.69
N GLU A 361 -8.93 20.77 -3.48
CA GLU A 361 -8.26 20.71 -4.78
C GLU A 361 -8.80 21.76 -5.77
N HIS A 362 -10.10 22.01 -5.72
CA HIS A 362 -10.76 23.04 -6.52
C HIS A 362 -10.19 24.45 -6.26
N HIS A 363 -9.85 24.77 -5.01
CA HIS A 363 -9.41 26.11 -4.62
C HIS A 363 -7.89 26.26 -4.47
N CYS A 364 -7.18 25.19 -4.15
CA CYS A 364 -5.77 25.20 -3.77
C CYS A 364 -4.87 24.53 -4.83
N GLY A 365 -5.48 23.85 -5.79
CA GLY A 365 -4.80 22.99 -6.77
C GLY A 365 -4.67 21.55 -6.28
N PRO A 366 -4.18 20.65 -7.15
CA PRO A 366 -4.16 19.22 -6.88
C PRO A 366 -3.31 18.88 -5.65
N LEU A 367 -3.77 17.93 -4.84
CA LEU A 367 -3.04 17.47 -3.66
C LEU A 367 -1.71 16.82 -4.06
N THR A 368 -1.68 16.07 -5.17
CA THR A 368 -0.54 15.23 -5.58
C THR A 368 -0.16 14.20 -4.50
N GLN A 369 0.86 13.37 -4.74
CA GLN A 369 1.36 12.40 -3.75
C GLN A 369 1.75 13.03 -2.40
N TYR A 370 2.20 14.29 -2.41
CA TYR A 370 2.58 14.97 -1.17
C TYR A 370 1.38 15.39 -0.33
N GLY A 371 0.39 16.04 -0.96
CA GLY A 371 -0.76 16.63 -0.26
C GLY A 371 -1.71 15.60 0.30
N MET A 372 -1.77 14.39 -0.27
CA MET A 372 -2.55 13.28 0.31
C MET A 372 -2.18 12.97 1.77
N LYS A 373 -1.02 13.41 2.29
CA LYS A 373 -0.71 13.30 3.73
C LYS A 373 -1.75 13.98 4.64
N HIS A 374 -2.53 14.91 4.09
CA HIS A 374 -3.58 15.64 4.78
C HIS A 374 -4.94 14.93 4.72
N MET A 375 -5.06 13.70 4.19
CA MET A 375 -6.33 12.95 4.19
C MET A 375 -6.92 12.75 5.58
N ARG A 376 -6.09 12.51 6.61
CA ARG A 376 -6.55 12.49 8.02
C ARG A 376 -7.13 13.83 8.46
N ALA A 377 -6.53 14.94 8.04
CA ALA A 377 -7.04 16.27 8.35
C ALA A 377 -8.42 16.50 7.72
N PHE A 378 -8.62 16.08 6.47
CA PHE A 378 -9.93 16.12 5.81
C PHE A 378 -10.97 15.21 6.50
N ALA A 379 -10.56 14.01 6.92
CA ALA A 379 -11.42 13.10 7.67
C ALA A 379 -11.82 13.71 9.02
N ASN A 380 -10.90 14.34 9.72
CA ASN A 380 -11.19 15.00 11.00
C ASN A 380 -12.09 16.23 10.83
N ILE A 381 -11.92 17.00 9.75
CA ILE A 381 -12.84 18.08 9.38
C ILE A 381 -14.26 17.52 9.19
N CYS A 382 -14.37 16.42 8.44
CA CYS A 382 -15.64 15.75 8.20
C CYS A 382 -16.26 15.19 9.50
N ASN A 383 -15.49 14.45 10.29
CA ASN A 383 -15.92 13.87 11.57
C ASN A 383 -16.33 14.95 12.60
N ALA A 384 -15.80 16.18 12.47
CA ALA A 384 -16.21 17.34 13.27
C ALA A 384 -17.53 17.98 12.79
N GLY A 385 -18.17 17.44 11.75
CA GLY A 385 -19.46 17.91 11.21
C GLY A 385 -19.36 19.12 10.31
N VAL A 386 -18.18 19.43 9.76
CA VAL A 386 -18.01 20.54 8.81
C VAL A 386 -18.58 20.13 7.45
N GLY A 387 -19.49 20.96 6.93
CA GLY A 387 -20.07 20.76 5.59
C GLY A 387 -19.19 21.29 4.46
N GLU A 388 -19.43 20.78 3.23
CA GLU A 388 -18.67 21.11 2.02
C GLU A 388 -18.59 22.62 1.76
N ASP A 389 -19.69 23.36 1.90
CA ASP A 389 -19.72 24.81 1.68
C ASP A 389 -18.77 25.58 2.61
N ALA A 390 -18.69 25.16 3.88
CA ALA A 390 -17.81 25.78 4.86
C ALA A 390 -16.34 25.50 4.53
N MET A 391 -16.03 24.26 4.12
CA MET A 391 -14.71 23.86 3.67
C MET A 391 -14.30 24.63 2.40
N ALA A 392 -15.16 24.71 1.39
CA ALA A 392 -14.89 25.42 0.14
C ALA A 392 -14.59 26.91 0.39
N LYS A 393 -15.42 27.57 1.22
CA LYS A 393 -15.21 28.96 1.60
C LYS A 393 -13.86 29.18 2.28
N VAL A 394 -13.51 28.33 3.25
CA VAL A 394 -12.25 28.45 3.98
C VAL A 394 -11.04 28.11 3.11
N ALA A 395 -11.13 27.08 2.27
CA ALA A 395 -10.09 26.72 1.31
C ALA A 395 -9.80 27.86 0.32
N SER A 396 -10.84 28.49 -0.22
CA SER A 396 -10.70 29.67 -1.09
C SER A 396 -9.96 30.82 -0.39
N GLN A 397 -10.32 31.11 0.87
CA GLN A 397 -9.66 32.16 1.66
C GLN A 397 -8.20 31.83 1.97
N ALA A 398 -7.94 30.61 2.45
CA ALA A 398 -6.62 30.17 2.85
C ALA A 398 -5.65 30.17 1.66
N CYS A 399 -6.05 29.57 0.55
CA CYS A 399 -5.18 29.40 -0.62
C CYS A 399 -4.94 30.73 -1.36
N ALA A 400 -5.89 31.66 -1.33
CA ALA A 400 -5.66 33.04 -1.78
C ALA A 400 -4.73 33.84 -0.84
N ALA A 401 -4.70 33.54 0.47
CA ALA A 401 -3.78 34.19 1.40
C ALA A 401 -2.34 33.68 1.25
N VAL A 402 -2.17 32.35 1.14
CA VAL A 402 -0.86 31.73 0.95
C VAL A 402 -0.25 32.14 -0.41
N ALA A 403 -1.05 32.15 -1.49
CA ALA A 403 -0.58 32.58 -2.80
C ALA A 403 -0.15 34.06 -2.90
N ARG A 404 -0.52 34.90 -1.92
CA ARG A 404 -0.06 36.30 -1.82
C ARG A 404 1.20 36.47 -0.98
N SER A 405 1.60 35.42 -0.25
CA SER A 405 2.74 35.41 0.65
C SER A 405 3.96 34.69 0.04
N ASP A 406 3.74 33.91 -1.03
CA ASP A 406 4.74 33.43 -2.00
C ASP A 406 5.13 34.54 -2.98
#